data_AF-A0A1Y2AQI7-F1
#
_entry.id   AF-A0A1Y2AQI7-F1
#
_cell.length_a   1.000
_cell.length_b   1.000
_cell.length_c   1.000
_cell.angle_alpha   90.00
_cell.angle_beta   90.00
_cell.angle_gamma   90.00
#
_symmetry.space_group_name_H-M   'P 1'
#
loop_
_entity.id
_entity.type
_entity.pdbx_description
1 polymer ?
#
loop_
_entity_poly.entity_id
_entity_poly.type
_entity_poly.pdbx_seq_one_letter_code
_entity_poly.pdbx_strand_id
1 'polypeptide(L)'
;MSSSNIDALPYYDKQVDDPSLKAAAKALIEAELRQTPQIAPNDPRIPPNVEIFAKTKELSELLDGYPEHPIRGIDPSKFGVPRLEEDASLEDMMEAERRGRIGLGHMALRHDNIDLLATYGPNAWLVRNYQLNSQLTELQQTLASLKEQVTDVNRARRVAQEETGTHLSRLEGRWQDLVGATVQLEMACVAMEGEVRGLRSKEDELKKEVEELEAQA
;
A
#
# COMPACT_ATOMS: atom_id res chain seq x y z
N MET A 1 -12.36 -3.37 19.91
CA MET A 1 -11.66 -4.03 18.80
C MET A 1 -10.50 -4.79 19.43
N SER A 2 -10.65 -6.10 19.64
CA SER A 2 -9.49 -6.92 20.02
C SER A 2 -8.51 -6.84 18.85
N SER A 3 -7.47 -6.02 18.98
CA SER A 3 -6.33 -6.04 18.08
C SER A 3 -5.58 -7.33 18.37
N SER A 4 -6.11 -8.45 17.87
CA SER A 4 -5.32 -9.66 17.70
C SER A 4 -4.15 -9.23 16.82
N ASN A 5 -3.01 -8.96 17.43
CA ASN A 5 -1.78 -8.68 16.70
C ASN A 5 -1.51 -9.94 15.89
N ILE A 6 -1.78 -9.87 14.58
CA ILE A 6 -1.44 -10.92 13.65
C ILE A 6 0.08 -10.92 13.60
N ASP A 7 0.69 -11.92 14.25
CA ASP A 7 2.13 -12.02 14.34
C ASP A 7 2.69 -12.59 13.04
N ALA A 8 3.48 -11.79 12.35
CA ALA A 8 4.23 -12.16 11.16
C ALA A 8 5.56 -11.42 11.22
N LEU A 9 6.67 -12.12 10.92
CA LEU A 9 8.02 -11.61 11.10
C LEU A 9 8.74 -11.39 9.74
N PRO A 10 8.35 -10.41 8.89
CA PRO A 10 8.96 -10.18 7.59
C PRO A 10 10.50 -10.08 7.56
N TYR A 11 11.12 -9.52 8.61
CA TYR A 11 12.58 -9.38 8.66
C TYR A 11 13.30 -10.71 8.98
N TYR A 12 12.58 -11.68 9.57
CA TYR A 12 13.10 -13.01 9.93
C TYR A 12 12.72 -14.07 8.89
N ASP A 13 11.45 -14.11 8.48
CA ASP A 13 10.86 -15.11 7.58
C ASP A 13 11.12 -14.82 6.09
N LYS A 14 12.41 -14.79 5.71
CA LYS A 14 12.83 -14.48 4.33
C LYS A 14 12.31 -15.45 3.27
N GLN A 15 11.92 -16.65 3.67
CA GLN A 15 11.31 -17.67 2.81
C GLN A 15 9.97 -17.21 2.23
N VAL A 16 9.24 -16.32 2.92
CA VAL A 16 7.98 -15.77 2.40
C VAL A 16 8.23 -14.91 1.15
N ASP A 17 9.45 -14.44 0.91
CA ASP A 17 9.76 -13.65 -0.27
C ASP A 17 9.82 -14.45 -1.58
N ASP A 18 9.88 -15.79 -1.49
CA ASP A 18 9.91 -16.67 -2.64
C ASP A 18 8.63 -16.53 -3.50
N PRO A 19 8.77 -16.26 -4.82
CA PRO A 19 7.62 -16.06 -5.69
C PRO A 19 6.65 -17.23 -5.75
N SER A 20 7.15 -18.47 -5.61
CA SER A 20 6.34 -19.70 -5.61
C SER A 20 5.42 -19.77 -4.40
N LEU A 21 5.94 -19.48 -3.20
CA LEU A 21 5.16 -19.43 -1.96
C LEU A 21 4.15 -18.29 -1.97
N LYS A 22 4.54 -17.11 -2.48
CA LYS A 22 3.61 -15.99 -2.68
C LYS A 22 2.47 -16.36 -3.64
N ALA A 23 2.77 -17.05 -4.74
CA ALA A 23 1.75 -17.49 -5.69
C ALA A 23 0.79 -18.52 -5.07
N ALA A 24 1.32 -19.50 -4.33
CA ALA A 24 0.52 -20.48 -3.61
C ALA A 24 -0.40 -19.82 -2.55
N ALA A 25 0.15 -18.89 -1.75
CA ALA A 25 -0.63 -18.13 -0.78
C ALA A 25 -1.74 -17.30 -1.45
N LYS A 26 -1.43 -16.62 -2.56
CA LYS A 26 -2.43 -15.87 -3.34
C LYS A 26 -3.53 -16.77 -3.89
N ALA A 27 -3.21 -17.95 -4.38
CA ALA A 27 -4.21 -18.91 -4.87
C ALA A 27 -5.18 -19.34 -3.76
N LEU A 28 -4.69 -19.56 -2.54
CA LEU A 28 -5.52 -19.85 -1.37
C LEU A 28 -6.40 -18.66 -0.98
N ILE A 29 -5.84 -17.44 -0.98
CA ILE A 29 -6.61 -16.21 -0.72
C ILE A 29 -7.73 -16.05 -1.75
N GLU A 30 -7.45 -16.27 -3.03
CA GLU A 30 -8.45 -16.18 -4.09
C GLU A 30 -9.55 -17.24 -3.95
N ALA A 31 -9.19 -18.47 -3.53
CA ALA A 31 -10.17 -19.52 -3.28
C ALA A 31 -11.13 -19.18 -2.13
N GLU A 32 -10.62 -18.56 -1.07
CA GLU A 32 -11.43 -18.06 0.06
C GLU A 32 -12.27 -16.83 -0.34
N LEU A 33 -11.71 -15.90 -1.12
CA LEU A 33 -12.44 -14.74 -1.63
C LEU A 33 -13.61 -15.12 -2.53
N ARG A 34 -13.53 -16.26 -3.24
CA ARG A 34 -14.66 -16.78 -4.04
C ARG A 34 -15.81 -17.31 -3.17
N GLN A 35 -15.49 -17.82 -1.99
CA GLN A 35 -16.48 -18.36 -1.05
C GLN A 35 -17.04 -17.27 -0.13
N THR A 36 -16.26 -16.23 0.12
CA THR A 36 -16.64 -15.10 0.97
C THR A 36 -17.61 -14.18 0.21
N PRO A 37 -18.77 -13.82 0.80
CA PRO A 37 -19.67 -12.87 0.16
C PRO A 37 -18.97 -11.52 -0.02
N GLN A 38 -19.06 -10.96 -1.22
CA GLN A 38 -18.50 -9.65 -1.50
C GLN A 38 -19.19 -8.58 -0.65
N ILE A 39 -18.39 -7.71 -0.05
CA ILE A 39 -18.88 -6.57 0.74
C ILE A 39 -19.66 -5.65 -0.20
N ALA A 40 -20.87 -5.26 0.23
CA ALA A 40 -21.68 -4.33 -0.55
C ALA A 40 -20.95 -2.98 -0.71
N PRO A 41 -21.07 -2.31 -1.86
CA PRO A 41 -20.39 -1.02 -2.10
C PRO A 41 -20.79 0.08 -1.11
N ASN A 42 -21.90 -0.08 -0.40
CA ASN A 42 -22.42 0.86 0.60
C ASN A 42 -22.15 0.40 2.06
N ASP A 43 -21.14 -0.43 2.29
CA ASP A 43 -20.78 -0.86 3.66
C ASP A 43 -20.30 0.35 4.50
N PRO A 44 -20.82 0.54 5.72
CA PRO A 44 -20.42 1.64 6.61
C PRO A 44 -18.94 1.64 7.02
N ARG A 45 -18.20 0.55 6.76
CA ARG A 45 -16.75 0.46 6.95
C ARG A 45 -15.96 1.14 5.83
N ILE A 46 -16.57 1.35 4.67
CA ILE A 46 -15.95 2.01 3.52
C ILE A 46 -16.24 3.52 3.65
N PRO A 47 -15.22 4.40 3.57
CA PRO A 47 -15.46 5.83 3.62
C PRO A 47 -16.39 6.24 2.46
N PRO A 48 -17.39 7.10 2.71
CA PRO A 48 -18.32 7.55 1.68
C PRO A 48 -17.55 8.27 0.57
N ASN A 49 -18.06 8.16 -0.65
CA ASN A 49 -17.46 8.84 -1.78
C ASN A 49 -17.52 10.37 -1.56
N VAL A 50 -16.43 11.07 -1.85
CA VAL A 50 -16.36 12.52 -1.62
C VAL A 50 -17.07 13.24 -2.75
N GLU A 51 -18.20 13.88 -2.44
CA GLU A 51 -18.93 14.71 -3.40
C GLU A 51 -18.17 16.00 -3.68
N ILE A 52 -17.61 16.09 -4.88
CA ILE A 52 -16.95 17.31 -5.37
C ILE A 52 -18.05 18.33 -5.72
N PHE A 53 -17.90 19.56 -5.25
CA PHE A 53 -18.90 20.63 -5.40
C PHE A 53 -20.26 20.41 -4.72
N ALA A 54 -20.29 19.73 -3.56
CA ALA A 54 -21.52 19.49 -2.79
C ALA A 54 -22.38 20.74 -2.50
N LYS A 55 -21.79 21.95 -2.52
CA LYS A 55 -22.51 23.22 -2.29
C LYS A 55 -23.16 23.80 -3.56
N THR A 56 -22.70 23.42 -4.74
CA THR A 56 -23.09 24.07 -6.00
C THR A 56 -23.48 23.03 -7.04
N LYS A 57 -24.80 22.83 -7.17
CA LYS A 57 -25.38 21.87 -8.12
C LYS A 57 -24.97 22.12 -9.57
N GLU A 58 -24.83 23.39 -9.96
CA GLU A 58 -24.42 23.78 -11.31
C GLU A 58 -23.00 23.29 -11.65
N LEU A 59 -22.09 23.31 -10.67
CA LEU A 59 -20.71 22.88 -10.88
C LEU A 59 -20.58 21.36 -10.90
N SER A 60 -21.40 20.65 -10.12
CA SER A 60 -21.46 19.19 -10.20
C SER A 60 -22.02 18.75 -11.56
N GLU A 61 -23.11 19.37 -12.03
CA GLU A 61 -23.68 19.09 -13.36
C GLU A 61 -22.70 19.40 -14.50
N LEU A 62 -21.94 20.50 -14.38
CA LEU A 62 -20.89 20.85 -15.34
C LEU A 62 -19.74 19.84 -15.34
N LEU A 63 -19.35 19.34 -14.15
CA LEU A 63 -18.30 18.34 -14.01
C LEU A 63 -18.74 16.98 -14.61
N ASP A 64 -19.98 16.58 -14.35
CA ASP A 64 -20.58 15.35 -14.88
C ASP A 64 -20.70 15.41 -16.41
N GLY A 65 -21.03 16.59 -16.96
CA GLY A 65 -21.10 16.84 -18.40
C GLY A 65 -19.77 17.10 -19.09
N TYR A 66 -18.68 17.34 -18.35
CA TYR A 66 -17.34 17.61 -18.91
C TYR A 66 -16.82 16.59 -19.93
N PRO A 67 -16.95 15.26 -19.73
CA PRO A 67 -16.48 14.28 -20.71
C PRO A 67 -17.20 14.36 -22.06
N GLU A 68 -18.46 14.78 -22.08
CA GLU A 68 -19.25 14.94 -23.32
C GLU A 68 -19.11 16.34 -23.91
N HIS A 69 -19.02 17.36 -23.05
CA HIS A 69 -19.00 18.77 -23.41
C HIS A 69 -17.87 19.50 -22.68
N PRO A 70 -16.62 19.38 -23.16
CA PRO A 70 -15.50 20.06 -22.53
C PRO A 70 -15.69 21.58 -22.60
N ILE A 71 -15.41 22.25 -21.49
CA ILE A 71 -15.47 23.71 -21.40
C ILE A 71 -14.49 24.29 -22.41
N ARG A 72 -15.01 25.02 -23.41
CA ARG A 72 -14.16 25.72 -24.38
C ARG A 72 -13.49 26.91 -23.71
N GLY A 73 -12.21 27.12 -24.00
CA GLY A 73 -11.49 28.31 -23.55
C GLY A 73 -12.13 29.60 -24.10
N ILE A 74 -11.80 30.73 -23.47
CA ILE A 74 -12.23 32.06 -23.94
C ILE A 74 -11.74 32.24 -25.38
N ASP A 75 -12.65 32.57 -26.30
CA ASP A 75 -12.31 32.81 -27.71
C ASP A 75 -11.63 34.20 -27.87
N PRO A 76 -10.33 34.26 -28.22
CA PRO A 76 -9.62 35.53 -28.38
C PRO A 76 -9.95 36.20 -29.72
N SER A 77 -10.56 35.51 -30.68
CA SER A 77 -10.84 36.03 -32.03
C SER A 77 -11.73 37.28 -32.00
N LYS A 78 -12.60 37.38 -30.99
CA LYS A 78 -13.49 38.52 -30.74
C LYS A 78 -12.75 39.85 -30.51
N PHE A 79 -11.50 39.80 -30.05
CA PHE A 79 -10.68 40.97 -29.77
C PHE A 79 -9.65 41.26 -30.86
N GLY A 80 -9.63 40.46 -31.93
CA GLY A 80 -8.77 40.68 -33.09
C GLY A 80 -9.20 41.89 -33.91
N VAL A 81 -8.27 42.42 -34.70
CA VAL A 81 -8.58 43.48 -35.68
C VAL A 81 -9.50 42.88 -36.76
N PRO A 82 -10.72 43.41 -36.96
CA PRO A 82 -11.64 42.91 -37.96
C PRO A 82 -11.06 43.15 -39.37
N ARG A 83 -11.23 42.17 -40.26
CA ARG A 83 -10.88 42.29 -41.69
C ARG A 83 -12.18 42.36 -42.48
N LEU A 84 -12.24 43.27 -43.44
CA LEU A 84 -13.36 43.44 -44.35
C LEU A 84 -12.89 43.06 -45.75
N GLU A 85 -13.72 42.33 -46.48
CA GLU A 85 -13.53 42.07 -47.91
C GLU A 85 -13.99 43.29 -48.73
N GLU A 86 -13.51 43.43 -49.97
CA GLU A 86 -13.76 44.62 -50.80
C GLU A 86 -15.26 44.82 -51.14
N ASP A 87 -16.06 43.75 -51.12
CA ASP A 87 -17.51 43.74 -51.40
C ASP A 87 -18.41 43.64 -50.14
N ALA A 88 -17.91 44.05 -48.97
CA ALA A 88 -18.63 43.88 -47.70
C ALA A 88 -19.97 44.66 -47.63
N SER A 89 -20.99 44.02 -47.05
CA SER A 89 -22.31 44.63 -46.80
C SER A 89 -22.22 45.74 -45.75
N LEU A 90 -23.17 46.68 -45.75
CA LEU A 90 -23.28 47.72 -44.72
C LEU A 90 -23.39 47.13 -43.31
N GLU A 91 -24.08 46.00 -43.16
CA GLU A 91 -24.20 45.29 -41.88
C GLU A 91 -22.85 44.73 -41.42
N ASP A 92 -22.07 44.13 -42.33
CA ASP A 92 -20.72 43.62 -42.04
C ASP A 92 -19.76 44.75 -41.65
N MET A 93 -19.89 45.91 -42.29
CA MET A 93 -19.13 47.12 -41.94
C MET A 93 -19.46 47.64 -40.54
N MET A 94 -20.74 47.65 -40.16
CA MET A 94 -21.17 48.03 -38.81
C MET A 94 -20.69 47.04 -37.74
N GLU A 95 -20.72 45.75 -38.03
CA GLU A 95 -20.17 44.73 -37.14
C GLU A 95 -18.66 44.86 -36.98
N ALA A 96 -17.94 45.11 -38.07
CA ALA A 96 -16.50 45.37 -38.04
C ALA A 96 -16.18 46.63 -37.23
N GLU A 97 -16.91 47.73 -37.38
CA GLU A 97 -16.73 48.94 -36.56
C GLU A 97 -16.91 48.63 -35.07
N ARG A 98 -17.98 47.90 -34.72
CA ARG A 98 -18.25 47.49 -33.33
C ARG A 98 -17.15 46.60 -32.77
N ARG A 99 -16.68 45.60 -33.51
CA ARG A 99 -15.57 44.72 -33.10
C ARG A 99 -14.26 45.51 -32.97
N GLY A 100 -14.00 46.45 -33.87
CA GLY A 100 -12.85 47.35 -33.82
C GLY A 100 -12.85 48.21 -32.55
N ARG A 101 -14.00 48.79 -32.16
CA ARG A 101 -14.15 49.53 -30.90
C ARG A 101 -13.88 48.66 -29.67
N ILE A 102 -14.40 47.43 -29.66
CA ILE A 102 -14.16 46.47 -28.57
C ILE A 102 -12.66 46.12 -28.49
N GLY A 103 -12.03 45.84 -29.63
CA GLY A 103 -10.59 45.56 -29.71
C GLY A 103 -9.75 46.74 -29.20
N LEU A 104 -10.08 47.97 -29.59
CA LEU A 104 -9.39 49.18 -29.13
C LEU A 104 -9.51 49.35 -27.60
N GLY A 105 -10.71 49.20 -27.05
CA GLY A 105 -10.92 49.28 -25.60
C GLY A 105 -10.14 48.19 -24.84
N HIS A 106 -10.13 46.96 -25.36
CA HIS A 106 -9.33 45.87 -24.80
C HIS A 106 -7.82 46.17 -24.85
N MET A 107 -7.31 46.73 -25.96
CA MET A 107 -5.89 47.07 -26.08
C MET A 107 -5.49 48.22 -25.16
N ALA A 108 -6.36 49.21 -24.94
CA ALA A 108 -6.13 50.27 -23.96
C ALA A 108 -6.00 49.68 -22.54
N LEU A 109 -6.96 48.86 -22.11
CA LEU A 109 -6.89 48.18 -20.81
C LEU A 109 -5.68 47.27 -20.68
N ARG A 110 -5.31 46.58 -21.77
CA ARG A 110 -4.11 45.74 -21.79
C ARG A 110 -2.85 46.59 -21.61
N HIS A 111 -2.78 47.76 -22.22
CA HIS A 111 -1.65 48.67 -22.06
C HIS A 111 -1.51 49.13 -20.60
N ASP A 112 -2.61 49.60 -19.99
CA ASP A 112 -2.62 50.00 -18.58
C ASP A 112 -2.17 48.84 -17.66
N ASN A 113 -2.68 47.62 -17.92
CA ASN A 113 -2.29 46.44 -17.16
C ASN A 113 -0.82 46.07 -17.35
N ILE A 114 -0.26 46.23 -18.56
CA ILE A 114 1.16 45.98 -18.83
C ILE A 114 2.02 47.02 -18.11
N ASP A 115 1.60 48.27 -18.07
CA ASP A 115 2.35 49.33 -17.38
C ASP A 115 2.38 49.10 -15.86
N LEU A 116 1.24 48.67 -15.28
CA LEU A 116 1.18 48.22 -13.89
C LEU A 116 2.07 46.99 -13.66
N LEU A 117 2.04 46.00 -14.57
CA LEU A 117 2.86 44.80 -14.47
C LEU A 117 4.35 45.12 -14.63
N ALA A 118 4.74 46.05 -15.49
CA ALA A 118 6.13 46.47 -15.66
C ALA A 118 6.64 47.16 -14.37
N THR A 119 5.78 47.94 -13.72
CA THR A 119 6.11 48.67 -12.50
C THR A 119 6.21 47.76 -11.27
N TYR A 120 5.24 46.86 -11.07
CA TYR A 120 5.12 46.07 -9.84
C TYR A 120 5.40 44.57 -10.00
N GLY A 121 5.31 44.05 -11.23
CA GLY A 121 5.47 42.63 -11.54
C GLY A 121 6.82 42.04 -11.12
N PRO A 122 7.97 42.68 -11.44
CA PRO A 122 9.28 42.14 -11.04
C PRO A 122 9.39 41.94 -9.52
N ASN A 123 8.97 42.94 -8.73
CA ASN A 123 9.03 42.88 -7.27
C ASN A 123 8.04 41.86 -6.70
N ALA A 124 6.81 41.82 -7.21
CA ALA A 124 5.81 40.83 -6.80
C ALA A 124 6.28 39.40 -7.11
N TRP A 125 6.94 39.19 -8.25
CA TRP A 125 7.48 37.90 -8.65
C TRP A 125 8.62 37.46 -7.75
N LEU A 126 9.54 38.36 -7.38
CA LEU A 126 10.61 38.06 -6.42
C LEU A 126 10.06 37.67 -5.04
N VAL A 127 9.08 38.40 -4.53
CA VAL A 127 8.41 38.06 -3.25
C VAL A 127 7.74 36.70 -3.34
N ARG A 128 7.03 36.43 -4.44
CA ARG A 128 6.40 35.12 -4.66
C ARG A 128 7.43 34.00 -4.74
N ASN A 129 8.55 34.23 -5.42
CA ASN A 129 9.63 33.25 -5.49
C ASN A 129 10.23 32.96 -4.11
N TYR A 130 10.47 33.99 -3.30
CA TYR A 130 10.91 33.83 -1.92
C TYR A 130 9.93 33.01 -1.07
N GLN A 131 8.63 33.30 -1.15
CA GLN A 131 7.59 32.52 -0.46
C GLN A 131 7.57 31.06 -0.90
N LEU A 132 7.67 30.80 -2.22
CA LEU A 132 7.71 29.44 -2.76
C LEU A 132 8.95 28.68 -2.29
N ASN A 133 10.11 29.34 -2.26
CA ASN A 133 11.33 28.73 -1.72
C ASN A 133 11.17 28.40 -0.23
N SER A 134 10.58 29.29 0.57
CA SER A 134 10.30 29.03 1.98
C SER A 134 9.40 27.81 2.16
N GLN A 135 8.29 27.74 1.42
CA GLN A 135 7.37 26.59 1.46
C GLN A 135 8.06 25.29 1.04
N LEU A 136 8.88 25.36 -0.01
CA LEU A 136 9.65 24.21 -0.47
C LEU A 136 10.62 23.73 0.61
N THR A 137 11.34 24.63 1.28
CA THR A 137 12.26 24.25 2.36
C THR A 137 11.54 23.61 3.55
N GLU A 138 10.36 24.11 3.92
CA GLU A 138 9.54 23.54 4.99
C GLU A 138 9.03 22.13 4.61
N LEU A 139 8.55 21.95 3.38
CA LEU A 139 8.13 20.64 2.86
C LEU A 139 9.30 19.65 2.79
N GLN A 140 10.50 20.11 2.42
CA GLN A 140 11.69 19.26 2.42
C GLN A 140 12.10 18.83 3.83
N GLN A 141 12.03 19.73 4.81
CA GLN A 141 12.34 19.43 6.21
C GLN A 141 11.34 18.44 6.81
N THR A 142 10.05 18.66 6.59
CA THR A 142 8.99 17.74 7.06
C THR A 142 9.13 16.36 6.42
N LEU A 143 9.42 16.29 5.12
CA LEU A 143 9.71 15.04 4.42
C LEU A 143 10.94 14.33 5.00
N ALA A 144 12.03 15.06 5.26
CA ALA A 144 13.23 14.50 5.86
C ALA A 144 12.96 13.92 7.25
N SER A 145 12.24 14.66 8.10
CA SER A 145 11.85 14.18 9.43
C SER A 145 10.94 12.95 9.35
N LEU A 146 9.97 12.94 8.43
CA LEU A 146 9.10 11.78 8.26
C LEU A 146 9.87 10.55 7.78
N LYS A 147 10.85 10.71 6.89
CA LYS A 147 11.74 9.63 6.47
C LYS A 147 12.54 9.07 7.64
N GLU A 148 13.10 9.95 8.48
CA GLU A 148 13.83 9.54 9.68
C GLU A 148 12.94 8.73 10.64
N GLN A 149 11.74 9.23 10.93
CA GLN A 149 10.76 8.51 11.75
C GLN A 149 10.40 7.14 11.18
N VAL A 150 10.19 7.04 9.85
CA VAL A 150 9.94 5.76 9.18
C VAL A 150 11.14 4.82 9.32
N THR A 151 12.37 5.34 9.16
CA THR A 151 13.58 4.51 9.33
C THR A 151 13.76 4.04 10.76
N ASP A 152 13.46 4.87 11.76
CA ASP A 152 13.54 4.51 13.18
C ASP A 152 12.52 3.43 13.54
N VAL A 153 11.27 3.58 13.08
CA VAL A 153 10.22 2.57 13.27
C VAL A 153 10.63 1.26 12.61
N ASN A 154 11.15 1.29 11.38
CA ASN A 154 11.60 0.08 10.68
C ASN A 154 12.80 -0.56 11.39
N ARG A 155 13.74 0.24 11.92
CA ARG A 155 14.88 -0.26 12.69
C ARG A 155 14.43 -0.93 13.99
N ALA A 156 13.56 -0.29 14.76
CA ALA A 156 12.99 -0.85 15.98
C ALA A 156 12.21 -2.15 15.69
N ARG A 157 11.40 -2.15 14.63
CA ARG A 157 10.67 -3.35 14.17
C ARG A 157 11.63 -4.47 13.82
N ARG A 158 12.69 -4.18 13.08
CA ARG A 158 13.68 -5.18 12.69
C ARG A 158 14.35 -5.83 13.89
N VAL A 159 14.81 -5.04 14.87
CA VAL A 159 15.44 -5.57 16.09
C VAL A 159 14.46 -6.47 16.84
N ALA A 160 13.23 -6.01 17.08
CA ALA A 160 12.22 -6.80 17.78
C ALA A 160 11.89 -8.12 17.07
N GLN A 161 11.82 -8.10 15.73
CA GLN A 161 11.53 -9.30 14.94
C GLN A 161 12.72 -10.28 14.90
N GLU A 162 13.96 -9.78 14.77
CA GLU A 162 15.16 -10.62 14.82
C GLU A 162 15.31 -11.27 16.21
N GLU A 163 15.12 -10.52 17.30
CA GLU A 163 15.15 -11.07 18.67
C GLU A 163 14.06 -12.13 18.88
N THR A 164 12.82 -11.84 18.51
CA THR A 164 11.69 -12.79 18.64
C THR A 164 11.91 -14.03 17.78
N GLY A 165 12.39 -13.86 16.54
CA GLY A 165 12.71 -14.95 15.63
C GLY A 165 13.80 -15.87 16.20
N THR A 166 14.89 -15.33 16.74
CA THR A 166 15.92 -16.15 17.40
C THR A 166 15.38 -16.90 18.62
N HIS A 167 14.47 -16.29 19.37
CA HIS A 167 13.80 -16.96 20.48
C HIS A 167 12.92 -18.13 20.00
N LEU A 168 12.17 -17.95 18.91
CA LEU A 168 11.37 -19.01 18.29
C LEU A 168 12.24 -20.16 17.79
N SER A 169 13.33 -19.91 17.07
CA SER A 169 14.22 -21.00 16.62
C SER A 169 14.88 -21.74 17.77
N ARG A 170 15.16 -21.07 18.89
CA ARG A 170 15.64 -21.75 20.11
C ARG A 170 14.57 -22.67 20.70
N LEU A 171 13.31 -22.23 20.72
CA LEU A 171 12.20 -23.05 21.19
C LEU A 171 11.95 -24.22 20.25
N GLU A 172 12.03 -24.01 18.94
CA GLU A 172 11.92 -25.05 17.93
C GLU A 172 13.01 -26.11 18.07
N GLY A 173 14.27 -25.69 18.23
CA GLY A 173 15.39 -26.62 18.48
C GLY A 173 15.18 -27.44 19.76
N ARG A 174 14.79 -26.80 20.87
CA ARG A 174 14.46 -27.52 22.11
C ARG A 174 13.30 -28.50 21.94
N TRP A 175 12.28 -28.11 21.15
CA TRP A 175 11.17 -28.99 20.84
C TRP A 175 11.62 -30.19 20.02
N GLN A 176 12.46 -30.00 18.98
CA GLN A 176 13.04 -31.10 18.20
C GLN A 176 13.90 -32.02 19.06
N ASP A 177 14.72 -31.47 19.96
CA ASP A 177 15.54 -32.25 20.89
C ASP A 177 14.67 -33.08 21.85
N LEU A 178 13.60 -32.48 22.40
CA LEU A 178 12.67 -33.18 23.28
C LEU A 178 11.95 -34.31 22.56
N VAL A 179 11.43 -34.05 21.35
CA VAL A 179 10.78 -35.08 20.52
C VAL A 179 11.78 -36.19 20.19
N GLY A 180 12.99 -35.83 19.77
CA GLY A 180 14.07 -36.79 19.50
C GLY A 180 14.41 -37.65 20.72
N ALA A 181 14.53 -37.03 21.90
CA ALA A 181 14.80 -37.74 23.15
C ALA A 181 13.66 -38.68 23.54
N THR A 182 12.39 -38.27 23.35
CA THR A 182 11.24 -39.15 23.62
C THR A 182 11.22 -40.36 22.70
N VAL A 183 11.47 -40.18 21.40
CA VAL A 183 11.55 -41.29 20.45
C VAL A 183 12.72 -42.22 20.78
N GLN A 184 13.89 -41.68 21.13
CA GLN A 184 15.04 -42.48 21.56
C GLN A 184 14.76 -43.27 22.84
N LEU A 185 14.07 -42.67 23.81
CA LEU A 185 13.65 -43.33 25.04
C LEU A 185 12.68 -44.48 24.74
N GLU A 186 11.67 -44.25 23.90
CA GLU A 186 10.72 -45.29 23.47
C GLU A 186 11.43 -46.46 22.78
N MET A 187 12.38 -46.17 21.87
CA MET A 187 13.19 -47.22 21.24
C MET A 187 14.03 -48.01 22.25
N ALA A 188 14.65 -47.34 23.23
CA ALA A 188 15.42 -48.00 24.28
C ALA A 188 14.54 -48.87 25.19
N CYS A 189 13.34 -48.40 25.55
CA CYS A 189 12.36 -49.19 26.29
C CYS A 189 11.95 -50.44 25.52
N VAL A 190 11.63 -50.33 24.23
CA VAL A 190 11.25 -51.48 23.39
C VAL A 190 12.41 -52.48 23.27
N ALA A 191 13.66 -52.00 23.14
CA ALA A 191 14.84 -52.86 23.11
C ALA A 191 15.03 -53.60 24.44
N MET A 192 14.95 -52.91 25.57
CA MET A 192 15.04 -53.51 26.91
C MET A 192 13.90 -54.51 27.17
N GLU A 193 12.67 -54.22 26.77
CA GLU A 193 11.57 -55.18 26.84
C GLU A 193 11.84 -56.43 26.00
N GLY A 194 12.47 -56.28 24.83
CA GLY A 194 12.94 -57.40 24.02
C GLY A 194 13.98 -58.26 24.75
N GLU A 195 14.98 -57.63 25.38
CA GLU A 195 16.00 -58.33 26.17
C GLU A 195 15.39 -59.04 27.39
N VAL A 196 14.48 -58.39 28.12
CA VAL A 196 13.78 -58.97 29.27
C VAL A 196 12.94 -60.17 28.83
N ARG A 197 12.22 -60.10 27.70
CA ARG A 197 11.51 -61.25 27.14
C ARG A 197 12.46 -62.40 26.81
N GLY A 198 13.62 -62.11 26.21
CA GLY A 198 14.64 -63.12 25.90
C GLY A 198 15.22 -63.78 27.15
N LEU A 199 15.51 -63.00 28.20
CA LEU A 199 16.00 -63.53 29.47
C LEU A 199 14.95 -64.40 30.18
N ARG A 200 13.67 -63.99 30.18
CA ARG A 200 12.58 -64.81 30.73
C ARG A 200 12.42 -66.14 29.99
N SER A 201 12.53 -66.14 28.66
CA SER A 201 12.51 -67.39 27.88
C SER A 201 13.64 -68.34 28.30
N LYS A 202 14.86 -67.83 28.50
CA LYS A 202 15.99 -68.63 28.98
C LYS A 202 15.81 -69.13 30.41
N GLU A 203 15.24 -68.30 31.29
CA GLU A 203 14.93 -68.71 32.66
C GLU A 203 13.92 -69.87 32.67
N ASP A 204 12.88 -69.80 31.84
CA ASP A 204 11.88 -70.86 31.70
C ASP A 204 12.47 -72.14 31.09
N GLU A 205 13.39 -72.02 30.12
CA GLU A 205 14.15 -73.16 29.57
C GLU A 205 15.03 -73.83 30.63
N LEU A 206 15.83 -73.04 31.35
CA LEU A 206 16.71 -73.55 32.42
C LEU A 206 15.92 -74.17 33.57
N LYS A 207 14.77 -73.59 33.94
CA LYS A 207 13.87 -74.18 34.95
C LYS A 207 13.38 -75.57 34.53
N LYS A 208 13.00 -75.74 33.27
CA LYS A 208 12.61 -77.05 32.74
C LYS A 208 13.78 -78.03 32.76
N GLU A 209 14.98 -77.60 32.37
CA GLU A 209 16.18 -78.45 32.43
C GLU A 209 16.51 -78.87 33.88
N VAL A 210 16.36 -77.97 34.85
CA VAL A 210 16.56 -78.29 36.28
C VAL A 210 15.48 -79.27 36.77
N GLU A 211 14.20 -79.05 36.44
CA GLU A 211 13.11 -79.97 36.78
C GLU A 211 13.33 -81.37 36.17
N GLU A 212 13.84 -81.46 34.94
CA GLU A 212 14.19 -82.72 34.29
C GLU A 212 15.36 -83.43 34.97
N LEU A 213 16.37 -82.68 35.42
CA LEU A 213 17.52 -83.22 36.16
C LEU A 213 17.13 -83.68 37.58
N GLU A 214 16.26 -82.94 38.27
CA GLU A 214 15.72 -83.34 39.58
C GLU A 214 14.83 -84.59 39.47
N ALA A 215 14.13 -84.79 38.36
CA ALA A 215 13.34 -86.00 38.11
C ALA A 215 14.18 -87.25 37.75
N GLN A 216 15.46 -87.07 37.38
CA GLN A 216 16.39 -88.16 37.05
C GLN A 216 17.30 -88.58 38.23
N ALA A 217 17.30 -87.82 39.33
CA ALA A 217 18.03 -88.11 40.57
C ALA A 217 17.17 -88.91 41.58
#